data_AF-A0A2V6AXX1-F1
#
_entry.id   AF-A0A2V6AXX1-F1
#
_cell.length_a   1.000
_cell.length_b   1.000
_cell.length_c   1.000
_cell.angle_alpha   90.00
_cell.angle_beta   90.00
_cell.angle_gamma   90.00
#
_symmetry.space_group_name_H-M   'P 1'
#
loop_
_entity.id
_entity.type
_entity.pdbx_description
1 polymer ?
#
loop_
_entity_poly.entity_id
_entity_poly.type
_entity_poly.pdbx_seq_one_letter_code
_entity_poly.pdbx_strand_id
1 'polypeptide(L)' 'YVIQVSLCRRLSYAGHPPVKSAILATDSTIIHYARLHALLTQGSPINVRVFKDRQETAEWLNVPIERLVARS' A
#
# COMPACT_ATOMS: atom_id res chain seq x y z
N TYR A 1 -3.46 13.25 9.78
CA TYR A 1 -3.26 11.85 10.22
C TYR A 1 -2.38 11.03 9.26
N VAL A 2 -2.63 10.98 7.94
CA VAL A 2 -1.84 10.15 6.99
C VAL A 2 -0.33 10.45 6.99
N ILE A 3 0.07 11.71 7.10
CA ILE A 3 1.50 12.10 7.07
C ILE A 3 2.26 11.48 8.25
N GLN A 4 1.77 11.68 9.48
CA GLN A 4 2.39 11.17 10.70
C GLN A 4 2.46 9.64 10.71
N VAL A 5 1.37 8.96 10.30
CA VAL A 5 1.35 7.49 10.19
C VAL A 5 2.37 7.00 9.16
N SER A 6 2.47 7.65 8.01
CA SER A 6 3.43 7.29 6.96
C SER A 6 4.87 7.37 7.44
N LEU A 7 5.22 8.48 8.10
CA LEU A 7 6.56 8.70 8.65
C LEU A 7 6.87 7.72 9.79
N CYS A 8 5.92 7.49 10.69
CA CYS A 8 6.06 6.50 11.75
C CYS A 8 6.32 5.10 11.19
N ARG A 9 5.56 4.65 10.19
CA ARG A 9 5.78 3.34 9.53
C ARG A 9 7.15 3.27 8.87
N ARG A 10 7.55 4.32 8.13
CA ARG A 10 8.87 4.39 7.48
C ARG A 10 10.01 4.21 8.48
N LEU A 11 9.95 4.91 9.62
CA LEU A 11 10.96 4.80 10.68
C LEU A 11 10.93 3.42 11.35
N SER A 12 9.73 2.92 11.67
CA SER A 12 9.56 1.63 12.35
C SER A 12 10.03 0.44 11.51
N TYR A 13 9.91 0.53 10.19
CA TYR A 13 10.36 -0.52 9.25
C TYR A 13 11.83 -0.36 8.82
N ALA A 14 12.59 0.59 9.37
CA ALA A 14 14.02 0.67 9.10
C ALA A 14 14.70 -0.65 9.51
N GLY A 15 15.62 -1.15 8.66
CA GLY A 15 16.33 -2.41 8.88
C GLY A 15 15.52 -3.69 8.64
N HIS A 16 14.22 -3.60 8.32
CA HIS A 16 13.41 -4.77 8.00
C HIS A 16 13.56 -5.18 6.52
N PRO A 17 13.29 -6.46 6.18
CA PRO A 17 13.21 -6.89 4.80
C PRO A 17 12.16 -6.10 3.99
N PRO A 18 12.37 -5.91 2.67
CA PRO A 18 11.39 -5.24 1.83
C PRO A 18 10.03 -5.95 1.84
N VAL A 19 8.95 -5.17 1.95
CA VAL A 19 7.57 -5.64 1.93
C VAL A 19 6.78 -4.96 0.83
N LYS A 20 5.95 -5.72 0.12
CA LYS A 20 4.97 -5.17 -0.84
C LYS A 20 3.68 -4.81 -0.09
N SER A 21 3.21 -3.59 -0.27
CA SER A 21 1.95 -3.09 0.31
C SER A 21 1.08 -2.53 -0.80
N ALA A 22 -0.07 -3.15 -1.06
CA ALA A 22 -1.02 -2.65 -2.04
C ALA A 22 -2.15 -1.87 -1.37
N ILE A 23 -2.58 -0.77 -1.99
CA ILE A 23 -3.78 -0.03 -1.61
C ILE A 23 -4.75 -0.05 -2.79
N LEU A 24 -5.85 -0.79 -2.65
CA LEU A 24 -6.95 -0.76 -3.61
C LEU A 24 -7.85 0.44 -3.28
N ALA A 25 -7.89 1.43 -4.16
CA ALA A 25 -8.66 2.64 -3.98
C ALA A 25 -9.38 3.03 -5.26
N THR A 26 -10.71 3.14 -5.19
CA THR A 26 -11.58 3.54 -6.30
C THR A 26 -12.07 4.98 -6.18
N ASP A 27 -12.17 5.50 -4.95
CA ASP A 27 -12.56 6.87 -4.66
C ASP A 27 -11.40 7.87 -4.83
N SER A 28 -11.67 9.05 -5.39
CA SER A 28 -10.65 10.05 -5.73
C SER A 28 -9.97 10.66 -4.50
N THR A 29 -10.70 10.86 -3.40
CA THR A 29 -10.14 11.35 -2.13
C THR A 29 -9.24 10.29 -1.51
N ILE A 30 -9.66 9.02 -1.52
CA ILE A 30 -8.82 7.91 -1.03
C ILE A 30 -7.55 7.77 -1.89
N ILE A 31 -7.67 7.86 -3.21
CA ILE A 31 -6.53 7.80 -4.13
C ILE A 31 -5.51 8.90 -3.81
N HIS A 32 -5.97 10.12 -3.52
CA HIS A 32 -5.08 11.23 -3.15
C HIS A 32 -4.23 10.90 -1.91
N TYR A 33 -4.87 10.44 -0.83
CA TYR A 33 -4.15 10.09 0.40
C TYR A 33 -3.29 8.83 0.26
N ALA A 34 -3.72 7.84 -0.51
CA ALA A 34 -2.95 6.64 -0.79
C ALA A 34 -1.64 6.97 -1.54
N ARG A 35 -1.71 7.88 -2.53
CA ARG A 35 -0.53 8.38 -3.24
C ARG A 35 0.40 9.17 -2.31
N LEU A 36 -0.15 10.01 -1.44
CA LEU A 36 0.65 10.73 -0.44
C LEU A 36 1.37 9.76 0.50
N HIS A 37 0.71 8.70 0.96
CA HIS A 37 1.35 7.65 1.77
C HIS A 37 2.49 6.96 1.01
N ALA A 38 2.27 6.61 -0.26
CA ALA A 38 3.30 5.98 -1.10
C ALA A 38 4.54 6.88 -1.26
N LEU A 39 4.32 8.18 -1.47
CA LEU A 39 5.41 9.16 -1.60
C LEU A 39 6.22 9.30 -0.29
N LEU A 40 5.54 9.38 0.86
CA LEU A 40 6.21 9.55 2.15
C LEU A 40 7.00 8.32 2.59
N THR A 41 6.59 7.13 2.15
CA THR A 41 7.27 5.85 2.43
C THR A 41 8.30 5.46 1.37
N GLN A 42 8.45 6.25 0.31
CA GLN A 42 9.44 6.00 -0.73
C GLN A 42 10.87 5.99 -0.17
N GLY A 43 11.69 5.05 -0.64
CA GLY A 43 13.05 4.84 -0.15
C GLY A 43 13.12 4.11 1.19
N SER A 44 11.99 3.64 1.73
CA SER A 44 11.95 2.68 2.84
C SER A 44 11.78 1.25 2.34
N PRO A 45 11.92 0.23 3.19
CA PRO A 45 11.59 -1.15 2.85
C PRO A 45 10.11 -1.38 2.50
N ILE A 46 9.23 -0.41 2.71
CA ILE A 46 7.81 -0.50 2.38
C ILE A 46 7.58 -0.07 0.93
N ASN A 47 7.39 -1.04 0.03
CA ASN A 47 7.05 -0.79 -1.36
C ASN A 47 5.54 -0.64 -1.50
N VAL A 48 5.05 0.61 -1.56
CA VAL A 48 3.62 0.90 -1.67
C VAL A 48 3.22 1.12 -3.13
N ARG A 49 2.13 0.49 -3.58
CA ARG A 49 1.50 0.79 -4.88
C ARG A 49 -0.02 0.92 -4.73
N VAL A 50 -0.58 1.89 -5.43
CA VAL A 50 -2.02 2.18 -5.44
C VAL A 50 -2.62 1.59 -6.71
N PHE A 51 -3.70 0.82 -6.55
CA PHE A 51 -4.40 0.14 -7.63
C PHE A 51 -5.86 0.54 -7.66
N LYS A 52 -6.45 0.49 -8.86
CA LYS A 52 -7.91 0.58 -9.05
C LYS A 52 -8.53 -0.78 -9.29
N ASP A 53 -7.77 -1.68 -9.90
CA ASP A 53 -8.21 -3.01 -10.23
C ASP A 53 -7.68 -4.05 -9.24
N ARG A 54 -8.56 -4.98 -8.85
CA ARG A 54 -8.25 -6.01 -7.85
C ARG A 54 -7.39 -7.13 -8.45
N GLN A 55 -7.59 -7.46 -9.72
CA GLN A 55 -6.82 -8.49 -10.41
C GLN A 55 -5.34 -8.06 -10.55
N GLU A 56 -5.10 -6.83 -11.01
CA GLU A 56 -3.74 -6.24 -11.06
C GLU A 56 -3.07 -6.23 -9.68
N THR A 57 -3.86 -5.96 -8.63
CA THR A 57 -3.35 -5.97 -7.25
C THR A 57 -2.88 -7.37 -6.84
N ALA A 58 -3.68 -8.40 -7.13
CA ALA A 58 -3.39 -9.79 -6.80
C ALA A 58 -2.12 -10.27 -7.53
N GLU A 59 -2.04 -9.99 -8.82
CA GLU A 59 -0.88 -10.31 -9.67
C GLU A 59 0.40 -9.65 -9.15
N TRP A 60 0.35 -8.36 -8.83
CA TRP A 60 1.53 -7.66 -8.32
C TRP A 60 2.00 -8.15 -6.95
N LEU A 61 1.05 -8.50 -6.07
CA LEU A 61 1.32 -9.11 -4.77
C LEU A 61 1.75 -10.59 -4.88
N ASN A 62 1.55 -11.23 -6.04
CA ASN A 62 1.73 -12.67 -6.25
C ASN A 62 0.89 -13.50 -5.27
N VAL A 63 -0.38 -13.12 -5.10
CA VAL A 63 -1.34 -13.84 -4.25
C VAL A 63 -2.61 -14.18 -5.05
N PRO A 64 -3.32 -15.26 -4.69
CA PRO A 64 -4.62 -15.55 -5.30
C PRO A 64 -5.63 -14.41 -5.05
N ILE A 65 -6.46 -14.08 -6.04
CA ILE A 65 -7.43 -12.97 -5.94
C ILE A 65 -8.44 -13.18 -4.80
N GLU A 66 -8.70 -14.43 -4.43
CA GLU A 66 -9.56 -14.85 -3.32
C GLU A 66 -9.08 -14.29 -1.98
N ARG A 67 -7.78 -13.96 -1.85
CA ARG A 67 -7.20 -13.31 -0.67
C ARG A 67 -7.56 -11.82 -0.56
N LEU A 68 -7.99 -11.19 -1.65
CA LEU A 68 -8.34 -9.77 -1.73
C LEU A 68 -9.84 -9.51 -1.68
N VAL A 69 -10.66 -10.56 -1.59
CA VAL A 69 -12.10 -10.46 -1.37
C VAL A 69 -12.35 -10.54 0.12
N ALA A 70 -13.15 -9.62 0.66
CA ALA A 70 -13.49 -9.66 2.07
C ALA A 70 -14.20 -10.98 2.40
N ARG A 71 -13.79 -11.67 3.47
CA ARG A 71 -14.65 -12.67 4.10
C ARG A 71 -15.80 -11.91 4.75
N SER A 72 -16.99 -12.03 4.18
CA SER A 72 -18.25 -11.64 4.80
C SER A 72 -18.57 -12.51 6.01
#